data_AF-A0A4S4L7Q9-F1
#
_entry.id   AF-A0A4S4L7Q9-F1
#
_cell.length_a   1.000
_cell.length_b   1.000
_cell.length_c   1.000
_cell.angle_alpha   90.00
_cell.angle_beta   90.00
_cell.angle_gamma   90.00
#
_symmetry.space_group_name_H-M   'P 1'
#
loop_
_entity.id
_entity.type
_entity.pdbx_description
1 polymer ?
#
loop_
_entity_poly.entity_id
_entity_poly.type
_entity_poly.pdbx_seq_one_letter_code
_entity_poly.pdbx_strand_id
1 'polypeptide(L)'
;MEYSAFQDRFHLPDVLAHWPWVRSINPLYEEVRDESAAWVESFKLFSEKAQKAFNRCDFSLLAALGYPDFDKDRLRTCADVMNFFFIFDAFSDVEDEVGVRAQRDIIMDALKNPHKPRPEGESILGEITRQMWARALPTAT
;
A
#
# COMPACT_ATOMS: atom_id res chain seq x y z
N MET A 1 -27.38 41.60 -2.96
CA MET A 1 -26.80 40.32 -2.52
C MET A 1 -25.65 40.02 -3.46
N GLU A 2 -24.43 40.36 -3.06
CA GLU A 2 -23.23 40.00 -3.82
C GLU A 2 -22.89 38.54 -3.52
N TYR A 3 -22.89 37.70 -4.55
CA TYR A 3 -22.34 36.36 -4.45
C TYR A 3 -20.82 36.49 -4.32
N SER A 4 -20.28 36.05 -3.20
CA SER A 4 -18.84 35.80 -3.05
C SER A 4 -18.39 34.88 -4.17
N ALA A 5 -17.36 35.28 -4.92
CA ALA A 5 -16.74 34.42 -5.93
C ALA A 5 -16.29 33.10 -5.27
N PHE A 6 -16.57 31.97 -5.91
CA PHE A 6 -16.03 30.68 -5.50
C PHE A 6 -14.50 30.77 -5.57
N GLN A 7 -13.83 30.36 -4.50
CA GLN A 7 -12.38 30.39 -4.42
C GLN A 7 -11.84 29.12 -5.10
N ASP A 8 -11.17 29.25 -6.25
CA ASP A 8 -10.64 28.12 -7.04
C ASP A 8 -9.45 27.38 -6.39
N ARG A 9 -9.00 27.84 -5.21
CA ARG A 9 -7.85 27.27 -4.50
C ARG A 9 -8.07 27.30 -2.99
N PHE A 10 -7.76 26.18 -2.36
CA PHE A 10 -7.70 26.03 -0.91
C PHE A 10 -6.26 26.15 -0.43
N HIS A 11 -6.05 26.91 0.65
CA HIS A 11 -4.78 26.91 1.38
C HIS A 11 -4.90 25.92 2.54
N LEU A 12 -4.12 24.84 2.50
CA LEU A 12 -4.03 23.92 3.63
C LEU A 12 -3.16 24.55 4.71
N PRO A 13 -3.59 24.55 5.99
CA PRO A 13 -2.73 24.97 7.08
C PRO A 13 -1.55 23.99 7.23
N ASP A 14 -0.45 24.44 7.83
CA ASP A 14 0.60 23.53 8.25
C ASP A 14 0.10 22.68 9.42
N VAL A 15 -0.38 21.47 9.09
CA VAL A 15 -0.93 20.52 10.06
C VAL A 15 0.13 19.93 11.00
N LEU A 16 1.41 20.16 10.73
CA LEU A 16 2.53 19.64 11.54
C LEU A 16 3.26 20.74 12.34
N ALA A 17 2.86 22.01 12.21
CA ALA A 17 3.54 23.15 12.85
C ALA A 17 3.76 23.01 14.37
N HIS A 18 2.85 22.30 15.05
CA HIS A 18 2.89 22.08 16.50
C HIS A 18 2.95 20.59 16.86
N TRP A 19 3.47 19.74 15.96
CA TRP A 19 3.55 18.30 16.19
C TRP A 19 4.49 17.98 17.35
N PRO A 20 4.01 17.40 18.47
CA PRO A 20 4.80 17.26 19.68
C PRO A 20 5.75 16.04 19.68
N TRP A 21 5.58 15.12 18.73
CA TRP A 21 6.34 13.88 18.68
C TRP A 21 7.55 13.99 17.74
N VAL A 22 8.71 13.52 18.22
CA VAL A 22 9.93 13.46 17.40
C VAL A 22 9.72 12.46 16.26
N ARG A 23 10.02 12.90 15.04
CA ARG A 23 10.02 12.02 13.87
C ARG A 23 11.28 11.15 13.89
N SER A 24 11.09 9.84 13.90
CA SER A 24 12.15 8.86 13.64
C SER A 24 11.84 8.12 12.33
N ILE A 25 12.90 7.69 11.64
CA ILE A 25 12.78 6.85 10.44
C ILE A 25 13.63 5.60 10.68
N ASN A 26 13.10 4.45 10.29
CA ASN A 26 13.85 3.21 10.38
C ASN A 26 15.14 3.30 9.51
N PRO A 27 16.33 2.99 10.05
CA PRO A 27 17.59 3.07 9.30
C PRO A 27 17.66 2.11 8.10
N LEU A 28 16.79 1.10 8.05
CA LEU A 28 16.71 0.12 6.97
C LEU A 28 15.72 0.52 5.85
N TYR A 29 15.20 1.76 5.89
CA TYR A 29 14.21 2.26 4.94
C TYR A 29 14.61 2.07 3.48
N GLU A 30 15.83 2.48 3.08
CA GLU A 30 16.22 2.47 1.67
C GLU A 30 16.27 1.04 1.12
N GLU A 31 16.86 0.12 1.88
CA GLU A 31 16.95 -1.30 1.52
C GLU A 31 15.55 -1.93 1.41
N VAL A 32 14.69 -1.73 2.41
CA VAL A 32 13.32 -2.29 2.38
C VAL A 32 12.46 -1.64 1.31
N ARG A 33 12.62 -0.34 1.04
CA ARG A 33 11.91 0.35 -0.03
C ARG A 33 12.21 -0.30 -1.37
N ASP A 34 13.48 -0.53 -1.67
CA ASP A 34 13.91 -1.07 -2.96
C ASP A 34 13.43 -2.52 -3.14
N GLU A 35 13.49 -3.34 -2.07
CA GLU A 35 12.95 -4.70 -2.07
C GLU A 35 11.41 -4.73 -2.23
N SER A 36 10.69 -3.77 -1.63
CA SER A 36 9.23 -3.66 -1.76
C SER A 36 8.81 -3.17 -3.14
N ALA A 37 9.46 -2.13 -3.66
CA ALA A 37 9.20 -1.61 -4.98
C ALA A 37 9.44 -2.68 -6.05
N ALA A 38 10.57 -3.40 -5.98
CA ALA A 38 10.87 -4.47 -6.93
C ALA A 38 9.82 -5.59 -6.88
N TRP A 39 9.33 -5.95 -5.69
CA TRP A 39 8.25 -6.93 -5.53
C TRP A 39 6.94 -6.45 -6.17
N VAL A 40 6.50 -5.21 -5.91
CA VAL A 40 5.28 -4.65 -6.52
C VAL A 40 5.40 -4.55 -8.04
N GLU A 41 6.53 -4.05 -8.54
CA GLU A 41 6.77 -3.88 -9.98
C GLU A 41 6.79 -5.21 -10.74
N SER A 42 7.17 -6.30 -10.08
CA SER A 42 7.18 -7.64 -10.69
C SER A 42 5.80 -8.09 -11.19
N PHE A 43 4.72 -7.57 -10.60
CA PHE A 43 3.34 -7.86 -11.00
C PHE A 43 2.88 -7.04 -12.21
N LYS A 44 3.61 -5.99 -12.61
CA LYS A 44 3.30 -5.14 -13.77
C LYS A 44 1.85 -4.61 -13.75
N LEU A 45 1.41 -4.15 -12.58
CA LEU A 45 0.02 -3.76 -12.31
C LEU A 45 -0.43 -2.52 -13.07
N PHE A 46 0.51 -1.62 -13.33
CA PHE A 46 0.23 -0.27 -13.77
C PHE A 46 0.89 0.03 -15.12
N SER A 47 0.29 0.94 -15.88
CA SER A 47 1.00 1.58 -16.99
C SER A 47 2.25 2.30 -16.47
N GLU A 48 3.25 2.55 -17.33
CA GLU A 48 4.49 3.21 -16.92
C GLU A 48 4.24 4.55 -16.18
N LYS A 49 3.28 5.34 -16.66
CA LYS A 49 2.89 6.60 -16.00
C LYS A 49 2.29 6.37 -14.62
N ALA A 50 1.39 5.39 -14.48
CA ALA A 50 0.75 5.07 -13.23
C ALA A 50 1.73 4.42 -12.23
N GLN A 51 2.64 3.56 -12.69
CA GLN A 51 3.71 3.00 -11.86
C GLN A 51 4.62 4.09 -11.30
N LYS A 52 5.04 5.05 -12.13
CA LYS A 52 5.83 6.21 -11.67
C LYS A 52 5.07 7.07 -10.65
N ALA A 53 3.76 7.23 -10.82
CA ALA A 53 2.93 7.95 -9.85
C ALA A 53 2.83 7.17 -8.52
N PHE A 54 2.58 5.86 -8.58
CA PHE A 54 2.50 4.97 -7.43
C PHE A 54 3.82 4.95 -6.64
N ASN A 55 4.96 4.79 -7.32
CA ASN A 55 6.28 4.79 -6.68
C ASN A 55 6.61 6.11 -5.98
N ARG A 56 6.09 7.24 -6.48
CA ARG A 56 6.28 8.56 -5.85
C ARG A 56 5.49 8.75 -4.56
N CYS A 57 4.47 7.92 -4.29
CA CYS A 57 3.76 7.94 -3.02
C CYS A 57 4.63 7.41 -1.87
N ASP A 58 5.58 6.52 -2.16
CA ASP A 58 6.53 5.94 -1.22
C ASP A 58 5.87 5.37 0.05
N PHE A 59 5.05 4.34 -0.11
CA PHE A 59 4.38 3.67 1.00
C PHE A 59 5.35 2.95 1.94
N SER A 60 6.57 2.65 1.47
CA SER A 60 7.66 2.13 2.30
C SER A 60 8.19 3.17 3.28
N LEU A 61 8.25 4.45 2.88
CA LEU A 61 8.56 5.55 3.80
C LEU A 61 7.49 5.68 4.90
N LEU A 62 6.21 5.53 4.56
CA LEU A 62 5.13 5.52 5.55
C LEU A 62 5.33 4.39 6.57
N ALA A 63 5.66 3.18 6.11
CA ALA A 63 6.00 2.08 7.00
C ALA A 63 7.23 2.38 7.90
N ALA A 64 8.31 2.93 7.32
CA ALA A 64 9.53 3.24 8.06
C ALA A 64 9.38 4.37 9.09
N LEU A 65 8.45 5.31 8.86
CA LEU A 65 8.09 6.35 9.82
C LEU A 65 7.16 5.83 10.92
N GLY A 66 6.27 4.89 10.59
CA GLY A 66 5.37 4.25 11.56
C GLY A 66 6.06 3.22 12.46
N TYR A 67 7.12 2.58 11.97
CA TYR A 67 7.81 1.48 12.64
C TYR A 67 9.34 1.69 12.65
N PRO A 68 9.84 2.74 13.33
CA PRO A 68 11.25 3.13 13.28
C PRO A 68 12.21 2.09 13.90
N ASP A 69 11.72 1.28 14.84
CA ASP A 69 12.54 0.35 15.62
C ASP A 69 12.36 -1.13 15.19
N PHE A 70 11.62 -1.38 14.12
CA PHE A 70 11.44 -2.74 13.62
C PHE A 70 12.73 -3.26 12.97
N ASP A 71 12.99 -4.56 13.15
CA ASP A 71 14.00 -5.26 12.36
C ASP A 71 13.61 -5.28 10.87
N LYS A 72 14.56 -5.75 10.04
CA LYS A 72 14.38 -5.77 8.59
C LYS A 72 13.14 -6.54 8.16
N ASP A 73 12.89 -7.71 8.73
CA ASP A 73 11.81 -8.62 8.29
C ASP A 73 10.43 -8.05 8.64
N ARG A 74 10.30 -7.47 9.84
CA ARG A 74 9.07 -6.79 10.27
C ARG A 74 8.85 -5.52 9.46
N LEU A 75 9.89 -4.72 9.21
CA LEU A 75 9.77 -3.52 8.37
C LEU A 75 9.38 -3.88 6.93
N ARG A 76 10.00 -4.93 6.37
CA ARG A 76 9.67 -5.47 5.04
C ARG A 76 8.20 -5.87 4.95
N THR A 77 7.70 -6.55 5.98
CA THR A 77 6.27 -6.92 6.10
C THR A 77 5.39 -5.67 6.09
N CYS A 78 5.69 -4.67 6.91
CA CYS A 78 4.93 -3.42 6.96
C CYS A 78 4.94 -2.67 5.62
N ALA A 79 6.08 -2.62 4.93
CA ALA A 79 6.18 -1.99 3.61
C ALA A 79 5.28 -2.68 2.57
N ASP A 80 5.26 -4.02 2.52
CA ASP A 80 4.39 -4.74 1.58
C ASP A 80 2.92 -4.63 1.92
N VAL A 81 2.56 -4.66 3.20
CA VAL A 81 1.18 -4.46 3.65
C VAL A 81 0.70 -3.05 3.26
N MET A 82 1.52 -2.02 3.49
CA MET A 82 1.20 -0.65 3.09
C MET A 82 1.03 -0.53 1.57
N ASN A 83 1.95 -1.08 0.77
CA ASN A 83 1.80 -1.11 -0.68
C ASN A 83 0.53 -1.86 -1.11
N PHE A 84 0.24 -3.00 -0.50
CA PHE A 84 -0.97 -3.77 -0.79
C PHE A 84 -2.26 -2.97 -0.52
N PHE A 85 -2.35 -2.24 0.59
CA PHE A 85 -3.52 -1.40 0.88
C PHE A 85 -3.79 -0.42 -0.25
N PHE A 86 -2.77 0.27 -0.75
CA PHE A 86 -2.94 1.25 -1.81
C PHE A 86 -3.09 0.63 -3.21
N ILE A 87 -2.61 -0.60 -3.43
CA ILE A 87 -2.96 -1.37 -4.63
C ILE A 87 -4.45 -1.71 -4.62
N PHE A 88 -4.96 -2.23 -3.51
CA PHE A 88 -6.39 -2.53 -3.38
C PHE A 88 -7.25 -1.26 -3.47
N ASP A 89 -6.86 -0.17 -2.81
CA ASP A 89 -7.50 1.14 -2.90
C ASP A 89 -7.65 1.58 -4.36
N ALA A 90 -6.55 1.62 -5.12
CA ALA A 90 -6.56 2.01 -6.53
C ALA A 90 -7.42 1.10 -7.42
N PHE A 91 -7.51 -0.19 -7.10
CA PHE A 91 -8.35 -1.14 -7.82
C PHE A 91 -9.82 -1.02 -7.44
N SER A 92 -10.13 -0.70 -6.18
CA SER A 92 -11.50 -0.60 -5.70
C SER A 92 -12.15 0.77 -6.01
N ASP A 93 -11.36 1.84 -6.12
CA ASP A 93 -11.81 3.20 -6.46
C ASP A 93 -12.46 3.34 -7.84
N VAL A 94 -12.12 2.43 -8.77
CA VAL A 94 -12.63 2.44 -10.15
C VAL A 94 -13.67 1.35 -10.43
N GLU A 95 -14.03 0.58 -9.41
CA GLU A 95 -14.96 -0.55 -9.52
C GLU A 95 -16.34 -0.21 -8.97
N ASP A 96 -17.33 -0.99 -9.37
CA ASP A 96 -18.66 -0.92 -8.79
C ASP A 96 -18.80 -1.86 -7.58
N GLU A 97 -20.00 -1.88 -6.99
CA GLU A 97 -20.28 -2.74 -5.84
C GLU A 97 -20.00 -4.22 -6.13
N VAL A 98 -20.31 -4.70 -7.34
CA VAL A 98 -20.14 -6.11 -7.71
C VAL A 98 -18.65 -6.42 -7.85
N GLY A 99 -17.89 -5.54 -8.49
CA GLY A 99 -16.44 -5.64 -8.64
C GLY A 99 -15.73 -5.68 -7.28
N VAL A 100 -16.02 -4.73 -6.40
CA VAL A 100 -15.41 -4.68 -5.05
C VAL A 100 -15.76 -5.91 -4.21
N ARG A 101 -16.99 -6.44 -4.31
CA ARG A 101 -17.38 -7.70 -3.64
C ARG A 101 -16.57 -8.89 -4.14
N ALA A 102 -16.30 -8.97 -5.45
CA ALA A 102 -15.46 -10.02 -6.01
C ALA A 102 -14.00 -9.88 -5.54
N GLN A 103 -13.44 -8.65 -5.52
CA GLN A 103 -12.10 -8.39 -4.99
C GLN A 103 -11.98 -8.81 -3.52
N ARG A 104 -12.97 -8.45 -2.68
CA ARG A 104 -13.06 -8.90 -1.29
C ARG A 104 -12.99 -10.41 -1.18
N ASP A 105 -13.80 -11.14 -1.96
CA ASP A 105 -13.87 -12.60 -1.87
C ASP A 105 -12.54 -13.26 -2.23
N ILE A 106 -11.87 -12.75 -3.27
CA ILE A 106 -10.54 -13.19 -3.69
C ILE A 106 -9.49 -12.93 -2.61
N ILE A 107 -9.43 -11.71 -2.08
CA ILE A 107 -8.49 -11.31 -1.01
C ILE A 107 -8.71 -12.19 0.22
N MET A 108 -9.97 -12.37 0.64
CA MET A 108 -10.30 -13.19 1.81
C MET A 108 -9.97 -14.67 1.62
N ASP A 109 -10.15 -15.23 0.42
CA ASP A 109 -9.71 -16.60 0.12
C ASP A 109 -8.18 -16.72 0.18
N ALA A 110 -7.44 -15.75 -0.36
CA ALA A 110 -5.98 -15.73 -0.33
C ALA A 110 -5.40 -15.60 1.10
N LEU A 111 -6.02 -14.77 1.95
CA LEU A 111 -5.65 -14.65 3.37
C LEU A 111 -5.91 -15.94 4.16
N LYS A 112 -7.03 -16.61 3.90
CA LYS A 112 -7.37 -17.88 4.57
C LYS A 112 -6.52 -19.05 4.07
N ASN A 113 -6.07 -18.99 2.82
CA ASN A 113 -5.37 -20.08 2.14
C ASN A 113 -4.04 -19.60 1.50
N PRO A 114 -3.05 -19.11 2.26
CA PRO A 114 -1.82 -18.49 1.72
C PRO A 114 -0.90 -19.43 0.95
N HIS A 115 -1.08 -20.74 1.11
CA HIS A 115 -0.30 -21.76 0.40
C HIS A 115 -1.04 -22.38 -0.79
N LYS A 116 -2.30 -21.99 -1.02
CA LYS A 116 -3.10 -22.44 -2.17
C LYS A 116 -2.70 -21.61 -3.40
N PRO A 117 -2.27 -22.25 -4.51
CA PRO A 117 -2.06 -21.55 -5.78
C PRO A 117 -3.33 -20.82 -6.22
N ARG A 118 -3.18 -19.62 -6.79
CA ARG A 118 -4.32 -18.84 -7.28
C ARG A 118 -4.82 -19.39 -8.62
N PRO A 119 -6.14 -19.42 -8.87
CA PRO A 119 -6.69 -19.87 -10.15
C PRO A 119 -6.18 -19.04 -11.34
N GLU A 120 -6.01 -19.69 -12.49
CA GLU A 120 -5.71 -18.99 -13.74
C GLU A 120 -6.88 -18.07 -14.13
N GLY A 121 -6.56 -16.84 -14.55
CA GLY A 121 -7.56 -15.83 -14.91
C GLY A 121 -8.23 -15.11 -13.73
N GLU A 122 -7.86 -15.41 -12.49
CA GLU A 122 -8.28 -14.63 -11.32
C GLU A 122 -7.64 -13.22 -11.34
N SER A 123 -8.28 -12.26 -10.66
CA SER A 123 -7.66 -10.97 -10.36
C SER A 123 -6.30 -11.14 -9.69
N ILE A 124 -5.33 -10.35 -10.15
CA ILE A 124 -3.95 -10.33 -9.62
C ILE A 124 -3.89 -10.02 -8.11
N LEU A 125 -4.93 -9.37 -7.57
CA LEU A 125 -5.09 -9.14 -6.12
C LEU A 125 -5.00 -10.44 -5.32
N GLY A 126 -5.47 -11.57 -5.85
CA GLY A 126 -5.36 -12.86 -5.20
C GLY A 126 -3.91 -13.28 -4.97
N GLU A 127 -3.05 -13.14 -5.99
CA GLU A 127 -1.65 -13.57 -5.91
C GLU A 127 -0.81 -12.60 -5.07
N ILE A 128 -1.06 -11.29 -5.21
CA ILE A 128 -0.41 -10.27 -4.37
C ILE A 128 -0.75 -10.50 -2.90
N THR A 129 -2.03 -10.68 -2.58
CA THR A 129 -2.48 -10.95 -1.20
C THR A 129 -1.83 -12.22 -0.67
N ARG A 130 -1.79 -13.29 -1.47
CA ARG A 130 -1.20 -14.58 -1.08
C ARG A 130 0.28 -14.43 -0.75
N GLN A 131 1.07 -13.78 -1.61
CA GLN A 131 2.51 -13.57 -1.38
C GLN A 131 2.77 -12.64 -0.18
N MET A 132 2.03 -11.53 -0.10
CA MET A 132 2.12 -10.59 1.02
C MET A 132 1.82 -11.28 2.34
N TRP A 133 0.73 -12.05 2.41
CA TRP A 133 0.34 -12.73 3.64
C TRP A 133 1.30 -13.84 4.03
N ALA A 134 1.78 -14.62 3.06
CA ALA A 134 2.81 -15.64 3.32
C ALA A 134 4.10 -15.03 3.91
N ARG A 135 4.46 -13.80 3.50
CA ARG A 135 5.59 -13.04 4.05
C ARG A 135 5.30 -12.46 5.44
N ALA A 136 4.06 -12.07 5.72
CA ALA A 136 3.67 -11.48 6.99
C ALA A 136 3.52 -12.52 8.12
N LEU A 137 3.14 -13.76 7.80
CA LEU A 137 2.89 -14.81 8.80
C LEU A 137 4.03 -15.04 9.80
N PRO A 138 5.32 -15.10 9.40
CA PRO A 138 6.43 -15.32 10.34
C PRO A 138 6.67 -14.14 11.32
N THR A 139 6.20 -12.94 10.98
CA THR A 139 6.46 -11.70 11.73
C THR A 139 5.22 -11.17 12.46
N ALA A 140 4.07 -11.82 12.30
CA ALA A 140 2.78 -11.47 12.90
C ALA A 140 2.60 -12.04 14.32
N THR A 141 3.52 -11.69 15.23
CA THR A 141 3.52 -12.10 16.65
C THR A 141 3.38 -10.94 17.63
#